data_AF-A0A7X1M0M2-F1
#
_entry.id   AF-A0A7X1M0M2-F1
#
_cell.length_a   1.000
_cell.length_b   1.000
_cell.length_c   1.000
_cell.angle_alpha   90.00
_cell.angle_beta   90.00
_cell.angle_gamma   90.00
#
_symmetry.space_group_name_H-M   'P 1'
#
loop_
_entity.id
_entity.type
_entity.pdbx_description
1 polymer ?
#
loop_
_entity_poly.entity_id
_entity_poly.type
_entity_poly.pdbx_seq_one_letter_code
_entity_poly.pdbx_strand_id
1 'polypeptide(L)' 'MGGRVDPDAWIPQPLELVVDTERDQVGVVVGRDAGTGRITLRPPEGGRVWHPATYRRADAMDRLRARVIQRNREGRRW' A
#
# COMPACT_ATOMS: atom_id res chain seq x y z
N MET A 1 11.27 26.76 15.05
CA MET A 1 11.15 26.12 13.71
C MET A 1 9.81 25.40 13.66
N GLY A 2 8.75 26.06 13.17
CA GLY A 2 7.45 25.42 12.97
C GLY A 2 7.44 24.79 11.58
N GLY A 3 7.74 23.49 11.49
CA GLY A 3 7.55 22.75 10.25
C GLY A 3 6.07 22.77 9.92
N ARG A 4 5.68 23.48 8.85
CA ARG A 4 4.33 23.40 8.31
C ARG A 4 4.12 21.92 7.93
N VAL A 5 3.30 21.23 8.70
CA VAL A 5 2.72 19.97 8.24
C VAL A 5 1.85 20.38 7.06
N ASP A 6 2.23 19.98 5.85
CA ASP A 6 1.39 20.22 4.68
C ASP A 6 0.02 19.61 4.97
N PRO A 7 -1.06 20.40 5.08
CA PRO A 7 -2.39 19.86 5.34
C PRO A 7 -2.88 18.98 4.18
N ASP A 8 -2.24 19.11 3.01
CA ASP A 8 -2.43 18.28 1.81
C ASP A 8 -1.49 17.06 1.74
N ALA A 9 -0.62 16.84 2.74
CA ALA A 9 0.20 15.64 2.78
C ALA A 9 -0.73 14.42 2.88
N TRP A 10 -0.91 13.72 1.77
CA TRP A 10 -1.79 12.56 1.69
C TRP A 10 -1.42 11.53 2.77
N ILE A 11 -2.40 11.23 3.62
CA ILE A 11 -2.29 10.24 4.69
C ILE A 11 -3.01 8.97 4.22
N PRO A 12 -2.31 7.84 4.09
CA PRO A 12 -2.95 6.58 3.75
C PRO A 12 -3.95 6.16 4.84
N GLN A 13 -5.17 5.86 4.43
CA GLN A 13 -6.21 5.39 5.34
C GLN A 13 -6.26 3.85 5.37
N PRO A 14 -6.73 3.23 6.47
CA PRO A 14 -7.00 1.80 6.50
C PRO A 14 -7.88 1.38 5.30
N LEU A 15 -7.60 0.20 4.75
CA LEU A 15 -8.21 -0.38 3.55
C LEU A 15 -7.88 0.34 2.23
N GLU A 16 -7.11 1.43 2.24
CA GLU A 16 -6.62 2.07 1.02
C GLU A 16 -5.53 1.23 0.35
N LEU A 17 -5.50 1.24 -0.99
CA LEU A 17 -4.43 0.64 -1.78
C LEU A 17 -3.29 1.63 -1.95
N VAL A 18 -2.09 1.15 -1.70
CA VAL A 18 -0.85 1.91 -1.71
C VAL A 18 0.20 1.13 -2.48
N VAL A 19 1.04 1.84 -3.24
CA VAL A 19 2.18 1.26 -3.93
C VAL A 19 3.41 1.46 -3.06
N ASP A 20 4.02 0.37 -2.64
CA ASP A 20 5.38 0.34 -2.11
C ASP A 20 6.34 0.51 -3.30
N THR A 21 6.95 1.69 -3.40
CA THR A 21 7.81 2.07 -4.53
C THR A 21 9.18 1.42 -4.48
N GLU A 22 9.62 0.95 -3.30
CA GLU A 22 10.89 0.24 -3.16
C GLU A 22 10.78 -1.19 -3.71
N ARG A 23 9.63 -1.84 -3.43
CA ARG A 23 9.39 -3.23 -3.82
C ARG A 23 8.60 -3.39 -5.12
N ASP A 24 8.20 -2.26 -5.72
CA ASP A 24 7.24 -2.20 -6.84
C ASP A 24 6.02 -3.08 -6.60
N GLN A 25 5.47 -3.01 -5.39
CA GLN A 25 4.40 -3.90 -4.93
C GLN A 25 3.20 -3.12 -4.39
N VAL A 26 2.00 -3.56 -4.75
CA VAL A 26 0.75 -3.00 -4.22
C VAL A 26 0.38 -3.70 -2.92
N GLY A 27 0.02 -2.92 -1.91
CA GLY A 27 -0.49 -3.40 -0.63
C GLY A 27 -1.72 -2.64 -0.16
N VAL A 28 -2.51 -3.28 0.70
CA VAL A 28 -3.64 -2.68 1.40
C VAL A 28 -3.16 -2.22 2.77
N VAL A 29 -3.46 -0.98 3.15
CA VAL A 29 -3.16 -0.47 4.49
C VAL A 29 -4.00 -1.19 5.52
N VAL A 30 -3.35 -1.85 6.48
CA VAL A 30 -4.01 -2.55 7.61
C VAL A 30 -3.77 -1.87 8.95
N GLY A 31 -2.82 -0.94 9.02
CA GLY A 31 -2.53 -0.21 10.24
C GLY A 31 -1.58 0.95 9.97
N ARG A 32 -1.55 1.88 10.92
CA ARG A 32 -0.61 2.98 10.97
C ARG A 32 -0.15 3.16 12.41
N ASP A 33 1.15 3.26 12.60
CA ASP A 33 1.75 3.57 13.89
C ASP A 33 1.61 5.08 14.18
N ALA A 34 0.99 5.42 15.32
CA ALA A 34 0.69 6.80 15.66
C ALA A 34 1.95 7.61 16.04
N GLY A 35 3.01 6.97 16.52
CA GLY A 35 4.24 7.64 16.96
C GLY A 35 5.22 7.93 15.83
N THR A 36 5.34 7.02 14.87
CA THR A 36 6.29 7.08 13.76
C THR A 36 5.64 7.42 12.42
N GLY A 37 4.32 7.31 12.32
CA GLY A 37 3.57 7.49 11.07
C GLY A 37 3.77 6.36 10.06
N ARG A 38 4.51 5.30 10.40
CA ARG A 38 4.75 4.14 9.53
C ARG A 38 3.45 3.38 9.29
N ILE A 39 3.22 2.99 8.04
CA ILE A 39 2.07 2.17 7.68
C ILE A 39 2.45 0.68 7.67
N THR A 40 1.47 -0.17 7.93
CA THR A 40 1.57 -1.61 7.75
C THR A 40 0.71 -1.98 6.54
N LEU A 41 1.32 -2.65 5.57
CA LEU A 41 0.65 -3.13 4.37
C LEU A 41 0.44 -4.64 4.43
N ARG A 42 -0.60 -5.12 3.75
CA ARG A 42 -0.88 -6.54 3.51
C ARG A 42 -1.12 -6.78 2.02
N PRO A 43 -0.78 -7.96 1.45
CA PRO A 43 -1.08 -8.21 0.05
C PRO A 43 -2.60 -8.18 -0.17
N PRO A 44 -3.10 -7.66 -1.31
CA PRO A 44 -4.52 -7.69 -1.64
C PRO A 44 -5.14 -9.09 -1.59
N GLU A 45 -4.38 -10.11 -1.98
CA GLU A 45 -4.76 -11.53 -1.94
C GLU A 45 -4.71 -12.16 -0.53
N GLY A 46 -4.27 -11.39 0.47
CA GLY A 46 -3.96 -11.90 1.81
C GLY A 46 -2.53 -12.43 1.93
N GLY A 47 -2.09 -12.67 3.16
CA GLY A 47 -0.74 -13.14 3.45
C GLY A 47 -0.01 -12.27 4.49
N ARG A 48 1.32 -12.37 4.50
CA ARG A 48 2.17 -11.74 5.49
C ARG A 48 2.21 -10.22 5.30
N VAL A 49 2.03 -9.50 6.39
CA VAL A 49 2.15 -8.03 6.41
C VAL A 49 3.60 -7.58 6.28
N TRP A 50 3.81 -6.35 5.78
CA TRP A 50 5.12 -5.70 5.74
C TRP A 50 5.00 -4.19 5.99
N HIS A 51 6.14 -3.54 6.18
CA HIS A 51 6.25 -2.10 6.39
C HIS A 51 7.04 -1.51 5.22
N PRO A 52 6.42 -0.67 4.36
CA PRO A 52 7.13 -0.01 3.26
C PRO A 52 8.02 1.12 3.81
N ALA A 53 9.21 1.31 3.25
CA ALA A 53 10.04 2.47 3.55
C ALA A 53 9.60 3.71 2.76
N THR A 54 9.20 3.53 1.50
CA THR A 54 8.68 4.58 0.61
C THR A 54 7.41 4.10 -0.07
N TYR A 55 6.43 4.98 -0.20
CA TYR A 55 5.14 4.63 -0.78
C TYR A 55 4.42 5.81 -1.41
N ARG A 56 3.53 5.50 -2.37
CA ARG A 56 2.64 6.48 -3.04
C ARG A 56 1.22 5.96 -3.15
N ARG A 57 0.28 6.87 -3.43
CA ARG A 57 -1.12 6.52 -3.65
C ARG A 57 -1.23 5.64 -4.90
N ALA A 58 -1.99 4.54 -4.78
CA ALA A 58 -2.28 3.69 -5.93
C ALA A 58 -3.28 4.39 -6.85
N ASP A 59 -2.91 4.53 -8.13
CA ASP A 59 -3.79 5.04 -9.17
C ASP A 59 -4.70 3.93 -9.73
N ALA A 60 -5.55 4.28 -10.69
CA ALA A 60 -6.48 3.32 -11.30
C ALA A 60 -5.76 2.15 -12.01
N MET A 61 -4.58 2.40 -12.61
CA MET A 61 -3.79 1.37 -13.27
C MET A 61 -3.07 0.46 -12.30
N ASP A 62 -2.56 1.00 -11.19
CA ASP A 62 -1.97 0.17 -10.12
C ASP A 62 -3.01 -0.81 -9.56
N ARG A 63 -4.24 -0.32 -9.34
CA ARG A 63 -5.36 -1.16 -8.88
C ARG A 63 -5.70 -2.25 -9.90
N LEU A 64 -5.71 -1.90 -11.19
CA LEU A 64 -5.98 -2.87 -12.26
C LEU A 64 -4.86 -3.92 -12.34
N ARG A 65 -3.59 -3.49 -12.32
CA ARG A 65 -2.42 -4.38 -12.33
C ARG A 65 -2.42 -5.32 -11.14
N ALA A 66 -2.71 -4.81 -9.94
CA ALA A 66 -2.82 -5.65 -8.74
C ALA A 66 -3.87 -6.76 -8.91
N ARG A 67 -5.05 -6.43 -9.46
CA ARG A 67 -6.11 -7.42 -9.75
C ARG A 67 -5.70 -8.44 -10.81
N VAL A 68 -5.01 -8.01 -11.87
CA VAL A 68 -4.52 -8.91 -12.92
C VAL A 68 -3.47 -9.87 -12.36
N ILE A 69 -2.53 -9.38 -11.55
CA ILE A 69 -1.51 -10.21 -10.90
C ILE A 69 -2.16 -11.22 -9.94
N GLN A 70 -3.13 -10.79 -9.14
CA GLN A 70 -3.90 -11.68 -8.26
C GLN A 70 -4.57 -12.81 -9.07
N ARG A 71 -5.32 -12.45 -10.12
CA ARG A 71 -6.05 -13.42 -10.94
C ARG A 71 -5.12 -14.37 -11.70
N ASN A 72 -3.97 -13.89 -12.19
CA ASN A 72 -2.96 -14.73 -12.83
C ASN A 72 -2.32 -15.72 -11.85
N ARG A 73 -2.15 -15.36 -10.57
CA ARG A 73 -1.66 -16.29 -9.53
C ARG A 73 -2.69 -17.37 -9.19
N GLU A 74 -3.98 -17.01 -9.12
CA GLU A 74 -5.08 -17.96 -8.90
C GLU A 74 -5.22 -18.94 -10.08
N GLY A 75 -5.11 -18.45 -11.32
CA GLY A 75 -5.21 -19.27 -12.54
C GLY A 75 -4.04 -20.25 -12.75
N ARG A 76 -2.87 -19.99 -12.18
CA ARG A 76 -1.70 -20.90 -12.22
C ARG A 76 -1.74 -22.01 -11.17
N ARG A 77 -2.78 -22.05 -10.32
CA ARG A 77 -2.92 -23.04 -9.24
C ARG A 77 -3.66 -24.31 -9.65
N TRP A 78 -3.90 -24.50 -10.95
CA TRP A 78 -4.57 -25.66 -11.55
C TRP A 78 -3.67 -26.28 -12.62
#